data_AF-R5CDD8-F1
#
_entry.id   AF-R5CDD8-F1
#
_cell.length_a   1.000
_cell.length_b   1.000
_cell.length_c   1.000
_cell.angle_alpha   90.00
_cell.angle_beta   90.00
_cell.angle_gamma   90.00
#
_symmetry.space_group_name_H-M   'P 1'
#
loop_
_entity.id
_entity.type
_entity.pdbx_description
1 polymer ?
#
loop_
_entity_poly.entity_id
_entity_poly.type
_entity_poly.pdbx_seq_one_letter_code
_entity_poly.pdbx_strand_id
1 'polypeptide(L)'
;MEKMILYHGSPNQTVKPVFGGGNDKHDYGRGFYLTEDIELAKEWAVCNPFEQNGWVHQFELECRNLNILDFQKYDVLTWLAELMKHRDAADSKRYRVLSSKFIEKYGIDTTGYDVIKGWRANASYFYIAKEFVRDNIDVDILEELLSLGGLGIQFCIKSERAYAQLHEQMEGLLSVEYSEFNERYNIRDVAARSKMRDLVNSDENRVTRVFSTLL
;
A
#
# COMPACT_ATOMS: atom_id res chain seq x y z
N MET A 1 21.68 2.35 5.62
CA MET A 1 21.39 3.79 5.52
C MET A 1 21.22 4.31 6.93
N GLU A 2 21.93 5.36 7.32
CA GLU A 2 21.69 5.99 8.63
C GLU A 2 20.41 6.83 8.57
N LYS A 3 20.21 7.62 7.51
CA LYS A 3 19.02 8.47 7.35
C LYS A 3 18.37 8.28 6.00
N MET A 4 17.07 8.56 5.93
CA MET A 4 16.31 8.60 4.67
C MET A 4 15.31 9.73 4.64
N ILE A 5 15.05 10.26 3.44
CA ILE A 5 14.02 11.27 3.20
C ILE A 5 12.75 10.58 2.73
N LEU A 6 11.64 10.98 3.33
CA LEU A 6 10.32 10.39 3.14
C LEU A 6 9.27 11.49 3.01
N TYR A 7 8.23 11.24 2.24
CA TYR A 7 7.19 12.20 1.90
C TYR A 7 5.81 11.68 2.31
N HIS A 8 4.98 12.55 2.86
CA HIS A 8 3.58 12.29 3.18
C HIS A 8 2.69 13.27 2.44
N GLY A 9 1.86 12.77 1.52
CA GLY A 9 0.82 13.55 0.87
C GLY A 9 -0.44 13.63 1.74
N SER A 10 -0.94 14.84 1.98
CA SER A 10 -2.10 15.12 2.83
C SER A 10 -2.91 16.29 2.26
N PRO A 11 -4.26 16.29 2.38
CA PRO A 11 -5.05 17.48 2.09
C PRO A 11 -4.84 18.60 3.13
N ASN A 12 -4.28 18.28 4.30
CA ASN A 12 -4.08 19.22 5.40
C ASN A 12 -2.68 19.83 5.37
N GLN A 13 -2.58 21.14 5.54
CA GLN A 13 -1.31 21.88 5.66
C GLN A 13 -0.52 21.54 6.93
N THR A 14 -1.20 21.02 7.96
CA THR A 14 -0.60 20.61 9.22
C THR A 14 -0.90 19.15 9.46
N VAL A 15 0.15 18.36 9.69
CA VAL A 15 0.06 16.95 10.04
C VAL A 15 0.84 16.74 11.33
N LYS A 16 0.29 15.95 12.25
CA LYS A 16 1.00 15.54 13.46
C LYS A 16 0.97 14.01 13.52
N PRO A 17 2.06 13.33 13.15
CA PRO A 17 2.15 11.88 13.32
C PRO A 17 2.03 11.53 14.81
N VAL A 18 1.12 10.62 15.15
CA VAL A 18 0.93 10.15 16.53
C VAL A 18 1.00 8.63 16.54
N PHE A 19 1.84 8.08 17.42
CA PHE A 19 1.89 6.63 17.65
C PHE A 19 0.52 6.11 18.10
N GLY A 20 0.10 4.98 17.53
CA GLY A 20 -1.23 4.42 17.77
C GLY A 20 -2.37 5.16 17.07
N GLY A 21 -2.07 6.17 16.24
CA GLY A 21 -3.00 6.80 15.31
C GLY A 21 -3.03 6.10 13.94
N GLY A 22 -3.97 6.49 13.08
CA GLY A 22 -4.20 5.85 11.77
C GLY A 22 -5.32 4.81 11.80
N ASN A 23 -5.47 4.04 10.72
CA ASN A 23 -6.57 3.09 10.53
C ASN A 23 -6.03 1.65 10.41
N ASP A 24 -6.66 0.69 11.10
CA ASP A 24 -6.32 -0.73 11.02
C ASP A 24 -6.56 -1.34 9.64
N LYS A 25 -7.37 -0.67 8.79
CA LYS A 25 -7.71 -1.09 7.43
C LYS A 25 -6.78 -0.52 6.35
N HIS A 26 -5.64 0.05 6.71
CA HIS A 26 -4.58 0.36 5.73
C HIS A 26 -3.76 -0.89 5.39
N ASP A 27 -2.98 -0.84 4.30
CA ASP A 27 -2.25 -1.98 3.72
C ASP A 27 -1.36 -2.75 4.72
N TYR A 28 -0.79 -2.03 5.69
CA TYR A 28 0.12 -2.56 6.74
C TYR A 28 -0.43 -2.31 8.15
N GLY A 29 -1.75 -2.16 8.22
CA GLY A 29 -2.50 -1.82 9.42
C GLY A 29 -2.20 -0.43 9.94
N ARG A 30 -2.45 -0.22 11.23
CA ARG A 30 -2.29 1.09 11.84
C ARG A 30 -0.84 1.59 11.84
N GLY A 31 -0.65 2.85 11.51
CA GLY A 31 0.64 3.54 11.50
C GLY A 31 0.60 4.82 10.68
N PHE A 32 1.76 5.48 10.56
CA PHE A 32 1.93 6.67 9.73
C PHE A 32 2.61 6.29 8.41
N TYR A 33 2.04 6.75 7.29
CA TYR A 33 2.38 6.29 5.95
C TYR A 33 3.14 7.34 5.15
N LEU A 34 4.26 6.93 4.58
CA LEU A 34 5.20 7.76 3.84
C LEU A 34 5.66 7.05 2.55
N THR A 35 6.33 7.77 1.65
CA THR A 35 6.97 7.22 0.45
C THR A 35 8.29 7.93 0.16
N GLU A 36 9.22 7.29 -0.52
CA GLU A 36 10.44 7.96 -1.07
C GLU A 36 10.12 8.76 -2.34
N ASP A 37 8.99 8.49 -2.99
CA ASP A 37 8.57 9.12 -4.24
C ASP A 37 7.72 10.36 -3.97
N ILE A 38 8.32 11.53 -4.18
CA ILE A 38 7.65 12.82 -4.00
C ILE A 38 6.50 13.04 -4.99
N GLU A 39 6.60 12.55 -6.23
CA GLU A 39 5.55 12.75 -7.25
C GLU A 39 4.32 11.93 -6.89
N LEU A 40 4.51 10.71 -6.40
CA LEU A 40 3.41 9.92 -5.84
C LEU A 40 2.83 10.59 -4.59
N ALA A 41 3.65 11.12 -3.69
CA ALA A 41 3.14 11.86 -2.54
C ALA A 41 2.28 13.06 -2.95
N LYS A 42 2.64 13.78 -4.03
CA LYS A 42 1.83 14.87 -4.59
C LYS A 42 0.48 14.36 -5.10
N GLU A 43 0.45 13.28 -5.88
CA GLU A 43 -0.81 12.66 -6.31
C GLU A 43 -1.71 12.29 -5.11
N TRP A 44 -1.13 11.76 -4.03
CA TRP A 44 -1.89 11.30 -2.86
C TRP A 44 -2.40 12.45 -1.99
N ALA A 45 -1.74 13.61 -2.02
CA ALA A 45 -2.18 14.81 -1.32
C ALA A 45 -3.52 15.33 -1.87
N VAL A 46 -3.83 15.05 -3.14
CA VAL A 46 -5.00 15.60 -3.86
C VAL A 46 -5.91 14.52 -4.46
N CYS A 47 -5.73 13.24 -4.14
CA CYS A 47 -6.57 12.16 -4.70
C CYS A 47 -8.00 12.15 -4.13
N ASN A 48 -8.28 12.92 -3.07
CA ASN A 48 -9.62 13.06 -2.49
C ASN A 48 -10.40 14.20 -3.18
N PRO A 49 -11.73 14.05 -3.37
CA PRO A 49 -12.53 14.88 -4.28
C PRO A 49 -12.96 16.24 -3.68
N PHE A 50 -12.15 16.86 -2.82
CA PHE A 50 -12.50 18.12 -2.17
C PHE A 50 -12.17 19.38 -2.98
N GLU A 51 -11.67 19.20 -4.22
CA GLU A 51 -11.26 20.28 -5.15
C GLU A 51 -10.39 21.36 -4.51
N GLN A 52 -9.47 20.93 -3.65
CA GLN A 52 -8.58 21.80 -2.88
C GLN A 52 -7.14 21.35 -3.04
N ASN A 53 -6.23 22.33 -3.02
CA ASN A 53 -4.79 22.06 -3.02
C ASN A 53 -4.42 21.19 -1.83
N GLY A 54 -3.48 20.28 -2.09
CA GLY A 54 -2.91 19.40 -1.08
C GLY A 54 -1.55 19.89 -0.61
N TRP A 55 -0.95 19.11 0.28
CA TRP A 55 0.34 19.39 0.88
C TRP A 55 1.20 18.12 0.89
N VAL A 56 2.46 18.26 0.52
CA VAL A 56 3.47 17.22 0.74
C VAL A 56 4.36 17.66 1.89
N HIS A 57 4.36 16.84 2.93
CA HIS A 57 5.22 16.98 4.10
C HIS A 57 6.48 16.14 3.89
N GLN A 58 7.65 16.74 4.13
CA GLN A 58 8.92 16.04 4.10
C GLN A 58 9.32 15.60 5.52
N PHE A 59 9.80 14.37 5.64
CA PHE A 59 10.33 13.80 6.87
C PHE A 59 11.72 13.23 6.64
N GLU A 60 12.57 13.34 7.65
CA GLU A 60 13.79 12.55 7.77
C GLU A 60 13.54 11.43 8.79
N LEU A 61 13.79 10.19 8.39
CA LEU A 61 13.77 9.04 9.29
C LEU A 61 15.22 8.59 9.55
N GLU A 62 15.63 8.61 10.81
CA GLU A 62 16.85 7.94 11.25
C GLU A 62 16.57 6.44 11.34
N CYS A 63 17.25 5.63 10.55
CA CYS A 63 17.04 4.20 10.42
C CYS A 63 17.92 3.37 11.36
N ARG A 64 18.91 3.99 12.02
CA ARG A 64 19.81 3.26 12.93
C ARG A 64 19.01 2.60 14.06
N ASN A 65 19.32 1.33 14.29
CA ASN A 65 18.67 0.46 15.29
C ASN A 65 17.16 0.23 15.10
N LEU A 66 16.57 0.62 13.96
CA LEU A 66 15.20 0.25 13.61
C LEU A 66 15.19 -1.13 12.96
N ASN A 67 14.26 -1.97 13.40
CA ASN A 67 13.93 -3.22 12.74
C ASN A 67 12.94 -2.93 11.61
N ILE A 68 13.40 -3.08 10.37
CA ILE A 68 12.63 -2.73 9.17
C ILE A 68 12.29 -4.02 8.40
N LEU A 69 10.99 -4.30 8.26
CA LEU A 69 10.50 -5.36 7.38
C LEU A 69 10.34 -4.80 5.97
N ASP A 70 10.92 -5.44 4.96
CA ASP A 70 10.82 -5.06 3.56
C ASP A 70 10.13 -6.15 2.74
N PHE A 71 8.84 -5.93 2.41
CA PHE A 71 8.06 -6.87 1.62
C PHE A 71 8.60 -7.07 0.20
N GLN A 72 9.44 -6.16 -0.32
CA GLN A 72 10.11 -6.34 -1.62
C GLN A 72 11.11 -7.49 -1.64
N LYS A 73 11.49 -8.02 -0.46
CA LYS A 73 12.37 -9.18 -0.34
C LYS A 73 11.61 -10.50 -0.31
N TYR A 74 10.29 -10.46 -0.42
CA TYR A 74 9.40 -11.62 -0.38
C TYR A 74 8.56 -11.68 -1.65
N ASP A 75 7.85 -12.79 -1.83
CA ASP A 75 6.99 -13.00 -2.99
C ASP A 75 5.64 -12.26 -2.86
N VAL A 76 4.91 -12.22 -3.99
CA VAL A 76 3.58 -11.60 -4.06
C VAL A 76 2.57 -12.24 -3.12
N LEU A 77 2.68 -13.55 -2.83
CA LEU A 77 1.74 -14.25 -1.95
C LEU A 77 1.90 -13.79 -0.51
N THR A 78 3.15 -13.59 -0.07
CA THR A 78 3.51 -13.07 1.24
C THR A 78 3.01 -11.64 1.41
N TRP A 79 3.19 -10.79 0.39
CA TRP A 79 2.64 -9.43 0.41
C TRP A 79 1.11 -9.43 0.41
N LEU A 80 0.47 -10.25 -0.42
CA LEU A 80 -0.98 -10.37 -0.46
C LEU A 80 -1.55 -10.86 0.88
N ALA A 81 -0.86 -11.77 1.57
CA ALA A 81 -1.25 -12.21 2.91
C ALA A 81 -1.24 -11.04 3.92
N GLU A 82 -0.23 -10.16 3.87
CA GLU A 82 -0.21 -8.96 4.71
C GLU A 82 -1.36 -8.00 4.35
N LEU A 83 -1.67 -7.79 3.07
CA LEU A 83 -2.84 -6.99 2.69
C LEU A 83 -4.14 -7.60 3.23
N MET A 84 -4.34 -8.91 3.08
CA MET A 84 -5.54 -9.61 3.57
C MET A 84 -5.68 -9.58 5.09
N LYS A 85 -4.56 -9.53 5.84
CA LYS A 85 -4.54 -9.41 7.30
C LYS A 85 -5.22 -8.14 7.80
N HIS A 86 -5.09 -7.04 7.04
CA HIS A 86 -5.61 -5.73 7.42
C HIS A 86 -6.86 -5.33 6.62
N ARG A 87 -6.95 -5.74 5.36
CA ARG A 87 -7.96 -5.29 4.38
C ARG A 87 -8.85 -6.44 3.92
N ASP A 88 -9.96 -6.64 4.62
CA ASP A 88 -11.01 -7.58 4.21
C ASP A 88 -11.59 -7.18 2.84
N ALA A 89 -11.37 -7.99 1.80
CA ALA A 89 -11.92 -7.72 0.48
C ALA A 89 -13.37 -8.18 0.30
N ALA A 90 -13.86 -9.06 1.18
CA ALA A 90 -15.25 -9.47 1.21
C ALA A 90 -15.66 -9.95 2.62
N ASP A 91 -16.96 -9.84 2.91
CA ASP A 91 -17.60 -10.26 4.16
C ASP A 91 -18.23 -11.67 4.07
N SER A 92 -18.06 -12.37 2.95
CA SER A 92 -18.61 -13.71 2.81
C SER A 92 -17.94 -14.71 3.77
N LYS A 93 -18.70 -15.70 4.27
CA LYS A 93 -18.15 -16.78 5.12
C LYS A 93 -16.98 -17.50 4.41
N ARG A 94 -17.13 -17.77 3.11
CA ARG A 94 -16.08 -18.41 2.30
C ARG A 94 -14.80 -17.59 2.32
N TYR A 95 -14.89 -16.28 2.01
CA TYR A 95 -13.71 -15.41 1.99
C TYR A 95 -13.00 -15.41 3.34
N ARG A 96 -13.72 -15.15 4.45
CA ARG A 96 -13.10 -15.11 5.80
C ARG A 96 -12.33 -16.38 6.16
N VAL A 97 -12.91 -17.56 5.88
CA VAL A 97 -12.27 -18.84 6.20
C VAL A 97 -11.02 -19.06 5.34
N LEU A 98 -11.11 -18.76 4.05
CA LEU A 98 -10.02 -18.99 3.11
C LEU A 98 -8.90 -17.97 3.28
N SER A 99 -9.21 -16.69 3.44
CA SER A 99 -8.21 -15.65 3.70
C SER A 99 -7.45 -15.93 5.01
N SER A 100 -8.14 -16.38 6.06
CA SER A 100 -7.48 -16.76 7.33
C SER A 100 -6.44 -17.87 7.13
N LYS A 101 -6.78 -18.93 6.38
CA LYS A 101 -5.83 -20.01 6.05
C LYS A 101 -4.67 -19.53 5.19
N PHE A 102 -4.94 -18.63 4.26
CA PHE A 102 -3.91 -18.05 3.40
C PHE A 102 -2.93 -17.20 4.22
N ILE A 103 -3.46 -16.37 5.14
CA ILE A 103 -2.65 -15.58 6.08
C ILE A 103 -1.83 -16.48 7.00
N GLU A 104 -2.40 -17.59 7.49
CA GLU A 104 -1.66 -18.56 8.31
C GLU A 104 -0.50 -19.20 7.54
N LYS A 105 -0.68 -19.47 6.24
CA LYS A 105 0.32 -20.14 5.40
C LYS A 105 1.43 -19.23 4.88
N TYR A 106 1.07 -18.01 4.48
CA TYR A 106 1.96 -17.08 3.77
C TYR A 106 2.27 -15.80 4.56
N GLY A 107 1.57 -15.55 5.67
CA GLY A 107 1.75 -14.35 6.47
C GLY A 107 3.06 -14.34 7.23
N ILE A 108 3.61 -13.14 7.43
CA ILE A 108 4.75 -12.89 8.30
C ILE A 108 4.24 -12.34 9.62
N ASP A 109 4.82 -12.80 10.73
CA ASP A 109 4.63 -12.13 12.01
C ASP A 109 5.32 -10.77 11.97
N THR A 110 4.51 -9.71 11.97
CA THR A 110 4.99 -8.33 11.91
C THR A 110 5.20 -7.71 13.29
N THR A 111 5.00 -8.49 14.37
CA THR A 111 5.32 -8.05 15.74
C THR A 111 6.81 -7.76 15.90
N GLY A 112 7.12 -6.62 16.52
CA GLY A 112 8.51 -6.21 16.80
C GLY A 112 9.22 -5.49 15.66
N TYR A 113 8.58 -5.27 14.52
CA TYR A 113 9.08 -4.34 13.49
C TYR A 113 8.70 -2.91 13.82
N ASP A 114 9.67 -1.99 13.68
CA ASP A 114 9.46 -0.56 13.90
C ASP A 114 8.92 0.14 12.65
N VAL A 115 9.31 -0.38 11.48
CA VAL A 115 8.89 0.10 10.17
C VAL A 115 8.56 -1.09 9.28
N ILE A 116 7.45 -1.01 8.57
CA ILE A 116 7.08 -1.96 7.51
C ILE A 116 7.12 -1.19 6.20
N LYS A 117 7.92 -1.63 5.24
CA LYS A 117 7.95 -1.07 3.88
C LYS A 117 7.57 -2.12 2.84
N GLY A 118 6.95 -1.68 1.77
CA GLY A 118 6.57 -2.52 0.64
C GLY A 118 5.67 -1.79 -0.35
N TRP A 119 5.19 -2.51 -1.36
CA TRP A 119 4.31 -1.94 -2.37
C TRP A 119 3.02 -1.36 -1.78
N ARG A 120 2.44 -0.38 -2.47
CA ARG A 120 1.13 0.17 -2.13
C ARG A 120 0.03 -0.48 -2.97
N ALA A 121 -1.09 -0.80 -2.34
CA ALA A 121 -2.30 -1.27 -3.01
C ALA A 121 -3.34 -0.14 -3.12
N ASN A 122 -3.98 0.01 -4.28
CA ASN A 122 -5.12 0.93 -4.46
C ASN A 122 -6.46 0.20 -4.20
N ALA A 123 -7.55 0.75 -4.74
CA ALA A 123 -8.88 0.16 -4.65
C ALA A 123 -9.05 -1.13 -5.50
N SER A 124 -8.23 -1.34 -6.55
CA SER A 124 -8.35 -2.54 -7.39
C SER A 124 -7.98 -3.82 -6.63
N TYR A 125 -7.17 -3.71 -5.58
CA TYR A 125 -6.88 -4.79 -4.63
C TYR A 125 -8.14 -5.53 -4.18
N PHE A 126 -9.22 -4.82 -3.86
CA PHE A 126 -10.43 -5.46 -3.35
C PHE A 126 -11.06 -6.41 -4.38
N TYR A 127 -10.99 -6.04 -5.66
CA TYR A 127 -11.41 -6.92 -6.74
C TYR A 127 -10.44 -8.09 -6.89
N ILE A 128 -9.14 -7.81 -7.00
CA ILE A 128 -8.09 -8.82 -7.22
C ILE A 128 -8.10 -9.88 -6.11
N ALA A 129 -8.06 -9.48 -4.83
CA ALA A 129 -8.05 -10.41 -3.71
C ALA A 129 -9.33 -11.26 -3.64
N LYS A 130 -10.49 -10.68 -3.97
CA LYS A 130 -11.77 -11.38 -3.99
C LYS A 130 -11.84 -12.41 -5.11
N GLU A 131 -11.41 -12.04 -6.31
CA GLU A 131 -11.42 -12.93 -7.48
C GLU A 131 -10.34 -14.01 -7.39
N PHE A 132 -9.19 -13.71 -6.78
CA PHE A 132 -8.16 -14.70 -6.47
C PHE A 132 -8.70 -15.78 -5.53
N VAL A 133 -9.31 -15.42 -4.39
CA VAL A 133 -9.93 -16.38 -3.44
C VAL A 133 -11.08 -17.20 -4.07
N ARG A 134 -11.64 -16.72 -5.18
CA ARG A 134 -12.69 -17.41 -5.95
C ARG A 134 -12.16 -18.33 -7.04
N ASP A 135 -10.84 -18.46 -7.15
CA ASP A 135 -10.16 -19.21 -8.20
C ASP A 135 -10.32 -18.61 -9.60
N ASN A 136 -10.55 -17.30 -9.72
CA ASN A 136 -10.74 -16.62 -11.02
C ASN A 136 -9.47 -15.92 -11.53
N ILE A 137 -8.40 -15.89 -10.72
CA ILE A 137 -7.12 -15.27 -11.08
C ILE A 137 -6.02 -16.32 -10.91
N ASP A 138 -5.25 -16.53 -11.97
CA ASP A 138 -4.04 -17.35 -11.93
C ASP A 138 -2.93 -16.64 -11.14
N VAL A 139 -2.19 -17.41 -10.34
CA VAL A 139 -1.06 -16.94 -9.54
C VAL A 139 0.00 -16.28 -10.41
N ASP A 140 0.19 -16.79 -11.64
CA ASP A 140 1.24 -16.32 -12.54
C ASP A 140 1.04 -14.87 -13.01
N ILE A 141 -0.18 -14.31 -12.93
CA ILE A 141 -0.48 -12.91 -13.26
C ILE A 141 -0.71 -12.01 -12.04
N LEU A 142 -0.66 -12.57 -10.83
CA LEU A 142 -1.06 -11.88 -9.60
C LEU A 142 -0.14 -10.71 -9.25
N GLU A 143 1.16 -10.89 -9.44
CA GLU A 143 2.17 -9.85 -9.20
C GLU A 143 1.98 -8.66 -10.14
N GLU A 144 1.74 -8.93 -11.43
CA GLU A 144 1.45 -7.89 -12.41
C GLU A 144 0.18 -7.13 -12.03
N LEU A 145 -0.91 -7.84 -11.74
CA LEU A 145 -2.19 -7.24 -11.34
C LEU A 145 -2.07 -6.31 -10.13
N LEU A 146 -1.36 -6.74 -9.08
CA LEU A 146 -1.18 -5.95 -7.86
C LEU A 146 -0.20 -4.78 -8.06
N SER A 147 0.70 -4.86 -9.04
CA SER A 147 1.67 -3.80 -9.36
C SER A 147 1.12 -2.73 -10.32
N LEU A 148 -0.06 -2.95 -10.90
CA LEU A 148 -0.68 -2.01 -11.84
C LEU A 148 -0.86 -0.61 -11.23
N GLY A 149 -0.58 0.40 -12.04
CA GLY A 149 -0.60 1.81 -11.64
C GLY A 149 0.73 2.30 -11.08
N GLY A 150 1.69 1.42 -10.76
CA GLY A 150 3.02 1.83 -10.31
C GLY A 150 2.94 2.73 -9.08
N LEU A 151 2.24 2.25 -8.05
CA LEU A 151 1.91 3.02 -6.84
C LEU A 151 3.08 3.16 -5.86
N GLY A 152 4.27 2.72 -6.27
CA GLY A 152 5.50 2.85 -5.51
C GLY A 152 5.55 2.03 -4.23
N ILE A 153 6.52 2.38 -3.40
CA ILE A 153 6.77 1.78 -2.09
C ILE A 153 6.29 2.74 -1.02
N GLN A 154 5.56 2.22 -0.05
CA GLN A 154 5.16 2.96 1.13
C GLN A 154 5.88 2.42 2.37
N PHE A 155 6.11 3.33 3.32
CA PHE A 155 6.70 3.08 4.62
C PHE A 155 5.63 3.33 5.68
N CYS A 156 5.32 2.31 6.47
CA CYS A 156 4.42 2.39 7.61
C CYS A 156 5.24 2.40 8.90
N ILE A 157 5.18 3.53 9.62
CA ILE A 157 5.84 3.72 10.92
C ILE A 157 4.97 3.08 12.00
N LYS A 158 5.53 2.12 12.76
CA LYS A 158 4.77 1.21 13.62
C LYS A 158 5.04 1.37 15.11
N SER A 159 6.27 1.70 15.53
CA SER A 159 6.66 1.70 16.95
C SER A 159 6.96 3.09 17.48
N GLU A 160 6.78 3.33 18.78
CA GLU A 160 7.17 4.57 19.45
C GLU A 160 8.62 4.98 19.13
N ARG A 161 9.53 4.00 19.05
CA ARG A 161 10.92 4.22 18.68
C ARG A 161 11.07 4.81 17.28
N ALA A 162 10.38 4.27 16.27
CA ALA A 162 10.43 4.84 14.93
C ALA A 162 9.77 6.22 14.85
N TYR A 163 8.66 6.46 15.58
CA TYR A 163 8.07 7.80 15.68
C TYR A 163 9.04 8.81 16.32
N ALA A 164 9.80 8.42 17.34
CA ALA A 164 10.81 9.29 17.96
C ALA A 164 12.00 9.61 17.04
N GLN A 165 12.25 8.76 16.05
CA GLN A 165 13.31 8.89 15.03
C GLN A 165 12.81 9.53 13.72
N LEU A 166 11.53 9.91 13.65
CA LEU A 166 10.90 10.54 12.49
C LEU A 166 10.76 12.05 12.73
N HIS A 167 11.45 12.85 11.92
CA HIS A 167 11.51 14.30 12.09
C HIS A 167 10.98 15.01 10.85
N GLU A 168 9.91 15.79 11.02
CA GLU A 168 9.38 16.62 9.94
C GLU A 168 10.33 17.77 9.62
N GLN A 169 10.58 17.97 8.34
CA GLN A 169 11.40 19.05 7.81
C GLN A 169 10.47 20.17 7.34
N MET A 170 10.21 21.15 8.21
CA MET A 170 9.26 22.25 7.95
C MET A 170 9.56 23.02 6.65
N GLU A 171 10.85 23.19 6.33
CA GLU A 171 11.30 23.87 5.10
C GLU A 171 10.99 23.07 3.83
N GLY A 172 10.72 21.77 3.97
CA GLY A 172 10.34 20.87 2.87
C GLY A 172 8.84 20.76 2.64
N LEU A 173 8.01 21.58 3.30
CA LEU A 173 6.56 21.60 3.07
C LEU A 173 6.24 22.19 1.70
N LEU A 174 5.50 21.44 0.88
CA LEU A 174 5.14 21.85 -0.48
C LEU A 174 3.62 21.89 -0.66
N SER A 175 3.11 22.99 -1.21
CA SER A 175 1.74 23.04 -1.72
C SER A 175 1.65 22.28 -3.04
N VAL A 176 0.55 21.55 -3.23
CA VAL A 176 0.28 20.75 -4.43
C VAL A 176 -0.96 21.29 -5.13
N GLU A 177 -0.81 21.66 -6.40
CA GLU A 177 -1.93 22.12 -7.20
C GLU A 177 -2.89 20.96 -7.49
N TYR A 178 -4.15 21.12 -7.08
CA TYR A 178 -5.18 20.10 -7.29
C TYR A 178 -5.39 19.81 -8.77
N SER A 179 -5.55 20.84 -9.61
CA SER A 179 -5.86 20.70 -11.05
C SER A 179 -4.85 19.83 -11.79
N GLU A 180 -3.57 20.00 -11.49
CA GLU A 180 -2.50 19.24 -12.15
C GLU A 180 -2.40 17.81 -11.61
N PHE A 181 -2.26 17.64 -10.29
CA PHE A 181 -1.92 16.34 -9.71
C PHE A 181 -3.13 15.42 -9.54
N ASN A 182 -4.35 15.97 -9.40
CA ASN A 182 -5.57 15.15 -9.42
C ASN A 182 -5.82 14.57 -10.81
N GLU A 183 -5.57 15.34 -11.89
CA GLU A 183 -5.67 14.83 -13.26
C GLU A 183 -4.68 13.69 -13.50
N ARG A 184 -3.41 13.86 -13.10
CA ARG A 184 -2.39 12.81 -13.19
C ARG A 184 -2.79 11.54 -12.44
N TYR A 185 -3.27 11.68 -11.20
CA TYR A 185 -3.79 10.57 -10.40
C TYR A 185 -4.92 9.83 -11.13
N ASN A 186 -5.91 10.56 -11.66
CA ASN A 186 -7.05 9.97 -12.37
C ASN A 186 -6.63 9.27 -13.66
N ILE A 187 -5.72 9.85 -14.45
CA ILE A 187 -5.17 9.21 -15.66
C ILE A 187 -4.50 7.89 -15.31
N ARG A 188 -3.64 7.89 -14.28
CA ARG A 188 -2.93 6.69 -13.80
C ARG A 188 -3.92 5.61 -13.34
N ASP A 189 -4.91 6.00 -12.54
CA ASP A 189 -5.91 5.11 -11.98
C ASP A 189 -6.84 4.50 -13.06
N VAL A 190 -7.30 5.30 -14.02
CA VAL A 190 -8.08 4.82 -15.18
C VAL A 190 -7.26 3.85 -16.04
N ALA A 191 -6.01 4.20 -16.34
CA ALA A 191 -5.13 3.33 -17.13
C ALA A 191 -4.85 2.01 -16.41
N ALA A 192 -4.58 2.03 -15.10
CA ALA A 192 -4.37 0.83 -14.29
C ALA A 192 -5.62 -0.06 -14.28
N ARG A 193 -6.81 0.51 -14.12
CA ARG A 193 -8.07 -0.25 -14.16
C ARG A 193 -8.37 -0.84 -15.54
N SER A 194 -8.00 -0.14 -16.62
CA SER A 194 -8.12 -0.71 -17.96
C SER A 194 -7.22 -1.93 -18.12
N LYS A 195 -5.92 -1.77 -17.83
CA LYS A 195 -4.95 -2.87 -17.91
C LYS A 195 -5.34 -4.06 -17.03
N MET A 196 -5.89 -3.81 -15.84
CA MET A 196 -6.37 -4.87 -14.96
C MET A 196 -7.49 -5.67 -15.62
N ARG A 197 -8.48 -5.00 -16.21
CA ARG A 197 -9.57 -5.68 -16.92
C ARG A 197 -9.05 -6.45 -18.13
N ASP A 198 -8.12 -5.86 -18.87
CA ASP A 198 -7.54 -6.50 -20.06
C ASP A 198 -6.79 -7.77 -19.66
N LEU A 199 -5.92 -7.70 -18.65
CA LEU A 199 -5.13 -8.84 -18.16
C LEU A 199 -5.98 -9.94 -17.51
N VAL A 200 -7.05 -9.59 -16.78
CA VAL A 200 -7.94 -10.60 -16.19
C VAL A 200 -8.71 -11.37 -17.27
N ASN A 201 -9.00 -10.75 -18.42
CA ASN A 201 -9.76 -11.37 -19.52
C ASN A 201 -8.87 -11.94 -20.62
N SER A 202 -7.54 -11.88 -20.49
CA SER A 202 -6.61 -12.34 -21.51
C SER A 202 -6.22 -13.81 -21.32
N ASP A 203 -5.61 -14.40 -22.36
CA ASP A 203 -5.18 -15.81 -22.35
C ASP A 203 -4.04 -16.08 -21.34
N GLU A 204 -3.37 -15.04 -20.85
CA GLU A 204 -2.41 -15.09 -19.74
C GLU A 204 -3.07 -15.50 -18.43
N ASN A 205 -4.34 -15.13 -18.19
CA ASN A 205 -5.12 -15.63 -17.06
C ASN A 205 -5.61 -17.06 -17.34
N ARG A 206 -4.70 -18.04 -17.22
CA ARG A 206 -4.98 -19.43 -17.58
C ARG A 206 -5.94 -20.15 -16.62
N VAL A 207 -6.09 -19.64 -15.41
CA VAL A 207 -6.93 -20.23 -14.35
C VAL A 207 -6.54 -21.70 -14.07
N THR A 208 -5.24 -21.99 -14.09
CA THR A 208 -4.68 -23.34 -13.86
C THR A 208 -3.98 -23.46 -12.52
N ARG A 209 -3.30 -22.39 -12.08
CA ARG A 209 -2.69 -22.28 -10.76
C ARG A 209 -3.45 -21.21 -9.99
N VAL A 210 -4.50 -21.64 -9.30
CA VAL A 210 -5.45 -20.75 -8.62
C VAL A 210 -5.37 -20.92 -7.10
N PHE A 211 -6.05 -20.06 -6.36
CA PHE A 211 -5.97 -20.03 -4.89
C PHE A 211 -6.18 -21.39 -4.21
N SER A 212 -7.17 -22.18 -4.64
CA SER A 212 -7.43 -23.51 -4.06
C SER A 212 -6.33 -24.53 -4.34
N THR A 213 -5.50 -24.33 -5.37
CA THR A 213 -4.30 -25.15 -5.62
C THR A 213 -3.14 -24.81 -4.69
N LEU A 214 -3.21 -23.64 -4.04
CA LEU A 214 -2.17 -23.14 -3.14
C LEU A 214 -2.44 -23.39 -1.67
N LEU A 215 -3.68 -23.70 -1.26
CA LEU A 215 -4.00 -23.93 0.16
C LEU A 215 -3.66 -25.34 0.62
#